data_AF-A0A820GDF5-F1
#
_entry.id   AF-A0A820GDF5-F1
#
_cell.length_a   1.000
_cell.length_b   1.000
_cell.length_c   1.000
_cell.angle_alpha   90.00
_cell.angle_beta   90.00
_cell.angle_gamma   90.00
#
_symmetry.space_group_name_H-M   'P 1'
#
loop_
_entity.id
_entity.type
_entity.pdbx_description
1 polymer ?
#
loop_
_entity_poly.entity_id
_entity_poly.type
_entity_poly.pdbx_seq_one_letter_code
_entity_poly.pdbx_strand_id
1 'polypeptide(L)'
;MALPDLKQFQIWFVTGSQNLYGTSVLNQVDEHSLQIATSLDQDEQIPVSIIFKPVLKSAIEIFELCQMANIDKKCIGLILWMHTFSPA
;
A
#
# COMPACT_ATOMS: atom_id res chain seq x y z
N MET A 1 11.69 26.65 -15.37
CA MET A 1 11.00 25.42 -15.81
C MET A 1 10.00 25.09 -14.72
N ALA A 2 8.70 24.99 -15.02
CA ALA A 2 7.72 24.58 -14.01
C ALA A 2 7.99 23.13 -13.62
N LEU A 3 7.89 22.81 -12.33
CA LEU A 3 7.94 21.42 -11.88
C LEU A 3 6.71 20.69 -12.45
N PRO A 4 6.87 19.47 -12.99
CA PRO A 4 5.73 18.69 -13.48
C PRO A 4 4.77 18.40 -12.32
N ASP A 5 3.46 18.34 -12.62
CA ASP A 5 2.46 17.92 -11.64
C ASP A 5 2.74 16.47 -11.23
N LEU A 6 3.06 16.27 -9.95
CA LEU A 6 3.42 14.97 -9.39
C LEU A 6 2.20 14.18 -8.88
N LYS A 7 1.02 14.81 -8.73
CA LYS A 7 -0.19 14.13 -8.23
C LYS A 7 -0.74 13.09 -9.20
N GLN A 8 -0.26 13.05 -10.44
CA GLN A 8 -0.56 11.97 -11.39
C GLN A 8 0.16 10.64 -11.06
N PHE A 9 1.24 10.69 -10.26
CA PHE A 9 2.00 9.52 -9.84
C PHE A 9 1.49 8.99 -8.50
N GLN A 10 1.73 7.70 -8.27
CA GLN A 10 1.19 6.95 -7.15
C GLN A 10 2.30 6.18 -6.45
N ILE A 11 2.23 6.16 -5.12
CA ILE A 11 2.92 5.19 -4.29
C ILE A 11 1.86 4.30 -3.66
N TRP A 12 2.03 2.98 -3.72
CA TRP A 12 1.09 2.06 -3.10
C TRP A 12 1.48 1.78 -1.67
N PHE A 13 0.54 1.97 -0.74
CA PHE A 13 0.69 1.58 0.65
C PHE A 13 0.21 0.13 0.81
N VAL A 14 1.16 -0.75 1.11
CA VAL A 14 0.94 -2.20 1.12
C VAL A 14 1.23 -2.74 2.51
N THR A 15 0.24 -3.43 3.06
CA THR A 15 0.35 -4.03 4.39
C THR A 15 0.47 -5.55 4.29
N GLY A 16 1.46 -6.11 4.99
CA GLY A 16 1.66 -7.56 5.09
C GLY A 16 1.09 -8.13 6.40
N SER A 17 0.57 -9.35 6.32
CA SER A 17 0.05 -10.15 7.43
C SER A 17 0.06 -11.64 7.07
N GLN A 18 -0.67 -12.48 7.80
CA GLN A 18 -0.86 -13.90 7.48
C GLN A 18 -2.27 -14.38 7.84
N ASN A 19 -2.72 -15.44 7.19
CA ASN A 19 -4.05 -16.04 7.38
C ASN A 19 -4.29 -16.59 8.80
N LEU A 20 -3.23 -16.83 9.58
CA LEU A 20 -3.32 -17.40 10.93
C LEU A 20 -4.02 -16.50 11.95
N TYR A 21 -4.16 -15.20 11.67
CA TYR A 21 -4.75 -14.24 12.62
C TYR A 21 -6.28 -14.17 12.59
N GLY A 22 -6.94 -14.82 11.63
CA GLY A 22 -8.40 -14.79 11.50
C GLY A 22 -8.95 -13.45 10.97
N THR A 23 -10.22 -13.46 10.57
CA THR A 23 -10.83 -12.35 9.82
C THR A 23 -10.98 -11.07 10.62
N SER A 24 -11.28 -11.14 11.92
CA SER A 24 -11.44 -9.94 12.76
C SER A 24 -10.15 -9.13 12.86
N VAL A 25 -9.01 -9.80 13.07
CA VAL A 25 -7.70 -9.14 13.12
C VAL A 25 -7.32 -8.58 11.75
N LEU A 26 -7.58 -9.32 10.68
CA LEU A 26 -7.29 -8.86 9.32
C LEU A 26 -8.10 -7.62 8.94
N ASN A 27 -9.38 -7.56 9.32
CA ASN A 27 -10.21 -6.37 9.11
C ASN A 27 -9.65 -5.15 9.86
N GLN A 28 -9.21 -5.35 11.11
CA GLN A 28 -8.60 -4.28 11.90
C GLN A 28 -7.26 -3.81 11.28
N VAL A 29 -6.47 -4.73 10.74
CA VAL A 29 -5.24 -4.39 10.01
C VAL A 29 -5.55 -3.57 8.75
N ASP A 30 -6.58 -3.93 8.00
CA ASP A 30 -7.04 -3.17 6.82
C ASP A 30 -7.51 -1.77 7.22
N GLU A 31 -8.32 -1.65 8.29
CA GLU A 31 -8.80 -0.35 8.81
C GLU A 31 -7.65 0.57 9.20
N HIS A 32 -6.68 0.07 9.98
CA HIS A 32 -5.50 0.85 10.36
C HIS A 32 -4.68 1.27 9.14
N SER A 33 -4.52 0.37 8.17
CA SER A 33 -3.76 0.63 6.94
C SER A 33 -4.41 1.69 6.06
N LEU A 34 -5.75 1.64 5.93
CA LEU A 34 -6.53 2.63 5.21
C LEU A 34 -6.44 4.01 5.89
N GLN A 35 -6.52 4.07 7.22
CA GLN A 35 -6.37 5.32 7.98
C GLN A 35 -5.01 5.97 7.74
N ILE A 36 -3.93 5.19 7.81
CA ILE A 36 -2.56 5.70 7.56
C ILE A 36 -2.41 6.16 6.11
N ALA A 37 -2.79 5.32 5.14
CA ALA A 37 -2.68 5.67 3.72
C ALA A 37 -3.47 6.95 3.38
N THR A 38 -4.67 7.10 3.93
CA THR A 38 -5.51 8.30 3.75
C THR A 38 -4.86 9.53 4.37
N SER A 39 -4.31 9.41 5.59
CA SER A 39 -3.60 10.51 6.24
C SER A 39 -2.38 10.97 5.44
N LEU A 40 -1.64 10.03 4.83
CA LEU A 40 -0.48 10.35 4.00
C LEU A 40 -0.91 10.96 2.65
N ASP A 41 -1.99 10.47 2.03
CA ASP A 41 -2.49 11.03 0.77
C ASP A 41 -2.96 12.48 0.91
N GLN A 42 -3.50 12.82 2.08
CA GLN A 42 -4.01 14.16 2.43
C GLN A 42 -2.90 15.14 2.88
N ASP A 43 -1.67 14.69 3.12
CA ASP A 43 -0.57 15.57 3.50
C ASP A 43 -0.07 16.37 2.28
N GLU A 44 -0.19 17.70 2.35
CA GLU A 44 0.25 18.61 1.29
C GLU A 44 1.76 18.55 1.02
N GLN A 45 2.56 18.06 1.98
CA GLN A 45 4.00 17.85 1.80
C GLN A 45 4.32 16.62 0.95
N ILE A 46 3.34 15.74 0.72
CA ILE A 46 3.49 14.56 -0.12
C ILE A 46 2.92 14.88 -1.52
N PRO A 47 3.80 15.12 -2.53
CA PRO A 47 3.36 15.67 -3.82
C PRO A 47 2.76 14.62 -4.77
N VAL A 48 2.75 13.34 -4.37
CA VAL A 48 2.18 12.20 -5.12
C VAL A 48 0.93 11.69 -4.43
N SER A 49 0.17 10.81 -5.08
CA SER A 49 -0.96 10.12 -4.44
C SER A 49 -0.49 8.87 -3.68
N ILE A 50 -1.09 8.62 -2.52
CA ILE A 50 -0.87 7.40 -1.74
C ILE A 50 -2.09 6.49 -1.88
N ILE A 51 -1.89 5.33 -2.49
CA ILE A 51 -2.98 4.40 -2.80
C ILE A 51 -2.94 3.22 -1.85
N PHE A 52 -3.96 3.11 -1.00
CA PHE A 52 -4.18 1.93 -0.17
C PHE A 52 -4.37 0.67 -1.03
N LYS A 53 -3.71 -0.42 -0.62
CA LYS A 53 -3.93 -1.77 -1.15
C LYS A 53 -4.38 -2.69 -0.01
N PRO A 54 -5.38 -3.57 -0.23
CA PRO A 54 -5.83 -4.53 0.79
C PRO A 54 -4.68 -5.37 1.36
N VAL A 55 -4.78 -5.75 2.62
CA VAL A 55 -3.75 -6.52 3.34
C VAL A 55 -3.43 -7.82 2.61
N LEU A 56 -2.14 -8.07 2.39
CA LEU A 56 -1.64 -9.28 1.73
C LEU A 56 -1.27 -10.33 2.78
N LYS A 57 -1.60 -11.58 2.48
CA LYS A 57 -1.58 -12.70 3.44
C LYS A 57 -0.94 -13.96 2.86
N SER A 58 -0.57 -13.94 1.57
CA SER A 58 0.06 -15.07 0.89
C SER A 58 1.10 -14.60 -0.13
N ALA A 59 2.04 -15.50 -0.46
CA ALA A 59 3.06 -15.25 -1.48
C ALA A 59 2.46 -14.99 -2.87
N ILE A 60 1.31 -15.62 -3.19
CA ILE A 60 0.61 -15.43 -4.48
C ILE A 60 0.07 -14.00 -4.57
N GLU A 61 -0.64 -13.54 -3.54
CA GLU A 61 -1.17 -12.16 -3.48
C GLU A 61 -0.03 -11.13 -3.56
N ILE A 62 1.10 -11.38 -2.88
CA ILE A 62 2.29 -10.53 -2.92
C ILE A 62 2.89 -10.48 -4.33
N PHE A 63 3.06 -11.65 -4.97
CA PHE A 63 3.61 -11.74 -6.31
C PHE A 63 2.72 -11.03 -7.35
N GLU A 64 1.40 -11.21 -7.27
CA GLU A 64 0.44 -10.53 -8.14
C GLU A 64 0.50 -9.02 -7.96
N LEU A 65 0.55 -8.52 -6.73
CA LEU A 65 0.69 -7.09 -6.46
C LEU A 65 2.01 -6.53 -7.01
N CYS A 66 3.13 -7.23 -6.86
CA CYS A 66 4.41 -6.83 -7.43
C CYS A 66 4.35 -6.77 -8.97
N GLN A 67 3.71 -7.73 -9.63
CA GLN A 67 3.51 -7.69 -11.08
C GLN A 67 2.66 -6.48 -11.50
N MET A 68 1.57 -6.22 -10.80
CA MET A 68 0.71 -5.05 -11.07
C MET A 68 1.48 -3.74 -10.90
N ALA A 69 2.28 -3.61 -9.84
CA ALA A 69 3.08 -2.41 -9.57
C ALA A 69 4.11 -2.15 -10.68
N ASN A 70 4.73 -3.20 -11.22
CA ASN A 70 5.74 -3.09 -12.28
C ASN A 70 5.18 -2.61 -13.63
N ILE A 71 3.90 -2.87 -13.91
CA ILE A 71 3.28 -2.52 -15.20
C ILE A 71 2.44 -1.23 -15.14
N ASP A 72 2.03 -0.80 -13.95
CA ASP A 72 1.29 0.45 -13.78
C ASP A 72 2.23 1.65 -13.93
N LYS A 73 2.13 2.36 -15.05
CA LYS A 73 2.94 3.53 -15.36
C LYS A 73 2.80 4.68 -14.36
N LYS A 74 1.73 4.69 -13.54
CA LYS A 74 1.54 5.68 -12.48
C LYS A 74 2.19 5.23 -11.17
N CYS A 75 2.37 3.94 -10.95
CA CYS A 75 3.00 3.39 -9.75
C CYS A 75 4.51 3.63 -9.82
N ILE A 76 5.01 4.52 -8.98
CA ILE A 76 6.44 4.89 -8.93
C ILE A 76 7.15 4.33 -7.69
N GLY A 77 6.44 3.63 -6.81
CA GLY A 77 7.01 3.02 -5.62
C GLY A 77 5.99 2.31 -4.74
N LEU A 78 6.52 1.57 -3.77
CA LEU A 78 5.75 0.87 -2.75
C LEU A 78 6.21 1.33 -1.36
N ILE A 79 5.28 1.54 -0.45
CA ILE A 79 5.52 1.64 0.99
C ILE A 79 5.07 0.32 1.59
N LEU A 80 5.98 -0.40 2.22
CA LEU A 80 5.72 -1.71 2.82
C LEU A 80 5.66 -1.58 4.34
N TRP A 81 4.55 -1.99 4.94
CA TRP A 81 4.40 -2.03 6.39
C TRP A 81 3.88 -3.39 6.85
N MET A 82 4.71 -4.14 7.57
CA MET A 82 4.32 -5.42 8.13
C MET A 82 3.65 -5.15 9.49
N HIS A 83 2.33 -4.89 9.45
CA HIS A 83 1.53 -4.54 10.64
C HIS A 83 1.63 -5.65 11.70
N THR A 84 1.56 -6.89 11.23
CA THR A 84 1.77 -8.10 12.02
C THR A 84 2.99 -8.86 11.50
N PHE A 85 3.34 -9.98 12.16
CA PHE A 85 4.35 -10.87 11.60
C PHE A 85 3.82 -11.47 10.29
N SER A 86 4.51 -11.13 9.19
CA SER A 86 4.35 -11.65 7.84
C SER A 86 5.65 -12.38 7.48
N PRO A 87 5.69 -13.72 7.48
CA PRO A 87 6.89 -14.47 7.12
C PRO A 87 7.47 -14.00 5.78
N ALA A 88 8.77 -13.73 5.76
CA ALA A 88 9.50 -13.21 4.59
C ALA A 88 9.77 -14.31 3.55
#